data_AF-A0A7R9JKW9-F1
#
_entry.id   AF-A0A7R9JKW9-F1
#
_cell.length_a   1.000
_cell.length_b   1.000
_cell.length_c   1.000
_cell.angle_alpha   90.00
_cell.angle_beta   90.00
_cell.angle_gamma   90.00
#
_symmetry.space_group_name_H-M   'P 1'
#
loop_
_entity.id
_entity.type
_entity.pdbx_description
1 polymer ?
#
loop_
_entity_poly.entity_id
_entity_poly.type
_entity_poly.pdbx_seq_one_letter_code
_entity_poly.pdbx_strand_id
1 'polypeptide(L)'
;LIPQVYTRCSTEVSRKDCTMICERTMGCGHKCLDKCALECSVSRCNVPVPYDVQAACGHAGNVLCHLAKSESAITPLELLQYCEVPCGATLECGHACPGNCRACLQGRIHARCKEKCGKTLICGHRYGLSEGSIVIPRRPMYVQNKTNAE
;
A
#
# COMPACT_ATOMS: atom_id res chain seq x y z
N LEU A 1 11.69 -16.46 -23.53
CA LEU A 1 12.24 -15.19 -24.09
C LEU A 1 13.53 -14.91 -23.37
N ILE A 2 14.66 -14.80 -24.08
CA ILE A 2 15.97 -14.50 -23.49
C ILE A 2 16.11 -12.97 -23.42
N PRO A 3 16.46 -12.36 -22.28
CA PRO A 3 16.64 -10.92 -22.18
C PRO A 3 17.82 -10.45 -23.06
N GLN A 4 17.61 -9.38 -23.84
CA GLN A 4 18.59 -8.83 -24.79
C GLN A 4 18.91 -7.37 -24.41
N VAL A 5 20.18 -6.99 -24.47
CA VAL A 5 20.64 -5.61 -24.30
C VAL A 5 21.06 -5.09 -25.67
N TYR A 6 20.45 -3.99 -26.12
CA TYR A 6 20.77 -3.35 -27.40
C TYR A 6 21.63 -2.12 -27.15
N THR A 7 22.81 -2.06 -27.78
CA THR A 7 23.73 -0.91 -27.71
C THR A 7 24.27 -0.57 -29.09
N ARG A 8 24.96 0.57 -29.22
CA ARG A 8 25.62 0.98 -30.46
C ARG A 8 26.83 0.09 -30.74
N CYS A 9 27.09 -0.16 -32.02
CA CYS A 9 28.32 -0.82 -32.45
C CYS A 9 29.54 -0.07 -31.88
N SER A 10 30.54 -0.82 -31.43
CA SER A 10 31.77 -0.31 -30.79
C SER A 10 31.60 0.24 -29.37
N THR A 11 30.49 -0.06 -28.68
CA THR A 11 30.33 0.20 -27.24
C THR A 11 30.52 -1.09 -26.45
N GLU A 12 31.36 -1.08 -25.41
CA GLU A 12 31.51 -2.22 -24.51
C GLU A 12 30.26 -2.36 -23.63
N VAL A 13 29.60 -3.52 -23.69
CA VAL A 13 28.41 -3.80 -22.88
C VAL A 13 28.84 -4.13 -21.47
N SER A 14 28.30 -3.39 -20.49
CA SER A 14 28.51 -3.65 -19.08
C SER A 14 27.19 -3.93 -18.36
N ARG A 15 27.29 -4.34 -17.09
CA ARG A 15 26.13 -4.55 -16.21
C ARG A 15 25.25 -3.29 -16.13
N LYS A 16 25.87 -2.10 -16.22
CA LYS A 16 25.19 -0.80 -16.15
C LYS A 16 24.18 -0.59 -17.29
N ASP A 17 24.37 -1.27 -18.41
CA ASP A 17 23.48 -1.19 -19.57
C ASP A 17 22.25 -2.11 -19.44
N CYS A 18 22.21 -2.95 -18.40
CA CYS A 18 21.14 -3.91 -18.20
C CYS A 18 19.91 -3.26 -17.55
N THR A 19 18.81 -3.17 -18.31
CA THR A 19 17.54 -2.59 -17.87
C THR A 19 16.59 -3.62 -17.24
N MET A 20 16.95 -4.90 -17.30
CA MET A 20 16.14 -6.01 -16.78
C MET A 20 16.13 -6.05 -15.25
N ILE A 21 15.14 -6.71 -14.67
CA ILE A 21 15.13 -7.06 -13.24
C ILE A 21 16.27 -8.05 -12.97
N CYS A 22 16.97 -7.86 -11.86
CA CYS A 22 18.06 -8.72 -11.47
C CYS A 22 17.55 -10.14 -11.14
N GLU A 23 18.12 -11.17 -11.78
CA GLU A 23 17.72 -12.56 -11.53
C GLU A 23 18.47 -13.23 -10.38
N ARG A 24 19.36 -12.48 -9.70
CA ARG A 24 20.19 -12.97 -8.61
C ARG A 24 19.33 -13.28 -7.38
N THR A 25 19.64 -14.39 -6.73
CA THR A 25 19.08 -14.75 -5.42
C THR A 25 19.95 -14.19 -4.31
N MET A 26 19.35 -13.49 -3.36
CA MET A 26 20.01 -12.87 -2.21
C MET A 26 20.25 -13.90 -1.09
N GLY A 27 21.09 -13.57 -0.10
CA GLY A 27 21.39 -14.46 1.03
C GLY A 27 20.18 -14.85 1.89
N CYS A 28 19.08 -14.10 1.79
CA CYS A 28 17.81 -14.44 2.42
C CYS A 28 16.98 -15.50 1.67
N GLY A 29 17.39 -15.90 0.46
CA GLY A 29 16.69 -16.85 -0.41
C GLY A 29 15.76 -16.23 -1.46
N HIS A 30 15.55 -14.91 -1.44
CA HIS A 30 14.67 -14.23 -2.38
C HIS A 30 15.40 -13.69 -3.63
N LYS A 31 14.69 -13.60 -4.76
CA LYS A 31 15.18 -12.89 -5.97
C LYS A 31 15.25 -11.38 -5.72
N CYS A 32 16.28 -10.74 -6.24
CA CYS A 32 16.42 -9.29 -6.21
C CYS A 32 15.31 -8.62 -7.05
N LEU A 33 14.63 -7.63 -6.50
CA LEU A 33 13.58 -6.88 -7.20
C LEU A 33 14.11 -5.63 -7.93
N ASP A 34 15.39 -5.30 -7.73
CA ASP A 34 16.02 -4.15 -8.34
C ASP A 34 16.45 -4.44 -9.79
N LYS A 35 16.70 -3.39 -10.56
CA LYS A 35 17.29 -3.51 -11.89
C LYS A 35 18.70 -4.10 -11.80
N CYS A 36 19.07 -4.92 -12.77
CA CYS A 36 20.39 -5.53 -12.84
C CYS A 36 21.52 -4.49 -12.86
N ALA A 37 21.30 -3.34 -13.50
CA ALA A 37 22.24 -2.22 -13.48
C ALA A 37 22.50 -1.64 -12.09
N LEU A 38 21.59 -1.82 -11.13
CA LEU A 38 21.75 -1.39 -9.75
C LEU A 38 22.53 -2.42 -8.94
N GLU A 39 23.27 -1.92 -7.95
CA GLU A 39 23.92 -2.78 -6.98
C GLU A 39 22.88 -3.50 -6.11
N CYS A 40 23.01 -4.82 -6.01
CA CYS A 40 22.08 -5.60 -5.18
C CYS A 40 22.37 -5.29 -3.72
N SER A 41 21.38 -4.79 -2.99
CA SER A 41 21.49 -4.52 -1.56
C SER A 41 21.53 -5.83 -0.76
N VAL A 42 22.71 -6.40 -0.53
CA VAL A 42 22.89 -7.73 0.09
C VAL A 42 22.13 -7.88 1.42
N SER A 43 22.01 -6.79 2.19
CA SER A 43 21.36 -6.75 3.51
C SER A 43 19.92 -6.23 3.51
N ARG A 44 19.44 -5.59 2.44
CA ARG A 44 18.09 -4.98 2.38
C ARG A 44 17.23 -5.66 1.32
N CYS A 45 16.63 -6.78 1.69
CA CYS A 45 15.65 -7.46 0.86
C CYS A 45 14.27 -6.77 0.98
N ASN A 46 13.79 -6.20 -0.12
CA ASN A 46 12.49 -5.53 -0.22
C ASN A 46 11.34 -6.48 -0.62
N VAL A 47 11.58 -7.78 -0.63
CA VAL A 47 10.52 -8.75 -0.91
C VAL A 47 9.55 -8.77 0.27
N PRO A 48 8.24 -8.56 0.05
CA PRO A 48 7.23 -8.66 1.10
C PRO A 48 7.07 -10.13 1.52
N VAL A 49 7.12 -10.37 2.83
CA VAL A 49 6.93 -11.67 3.47
C VAL A 49 5.85 -11.55 4.53
N PRO A 50 5.06 -12.62 4.79
CA PRO A 50 4.11 -12.61 5.89
C PRO A 50 4.85 -12.46 7.22
N TYR A 51 4.24 -11.75 8.17
CA TYR A 51 4.72 -11.72 9.55
C TYR A 51 3.95 -12.75 10.40
N ASP A 52 4.61 -13.32 11.42
CA ASP A 52 4.00 -14.32 12.32
C ASP A 52 3.10 -13.71 13.40
N VAL A 53 3.25 -12.41 13.69
CA VAL A 53 2.52 -11.70 14.75
C VAL A 53 1.45 -10.77 14.18
N GLN A 54 0.18 -10.95 14.52
CA GLN A 54 -0.89 -10.06 14.02
C GLN A 54 -0.60 -8.58 14.33
N ALA A 55 -0.82 -7.70 13.35
CA ALA A 55 -0.80 -6.26 13.62
C ALA A 55 -1.86 -5.91 14.67
N ALA A 56 -1.71 -4.77 15.35
CA ALA A 56 -2.66 -4.35 16.39
C ALA A 56 -4.10 -4.13 15.87
N CYS A 57 -4.31 -4.18 14.55
CA CYS A 57 -5.64 -4.19 13.92
C CYS A 57 -6.24 -5.59 13.74
N GLY A 58 -5.57 -6.64 14.21
CA GLY A 58 -6.01 -8.03 14.09
C GLY A 58 -5.83 -8.65 12.70
N HIS A 59 -5.38 -7.87 11.71
CA HIS A 59 -5.16 -8.36 10.36
C HIS A 59 -3.80 -9.04 10.24
N ALA A 60 -3.73 -10.04 9.37
CA ALA A 60 -2.49 -10.53 8.81
C ALA A 60 -2.06 -9.64 7.64
N GLY A 61 -0.75 -9.59 7.36
CA GLY A 61 -0.21 -8.76 6.29
C GLY A 61 1.22 -9.14 5.97
N ASN A 62 1.83 -8.36 5.09
CA ASN A 62 3.20 -8.57 4.67
C ASN A 62 4.08 -7.40 5.10
N VAL A 63 5.34 -7.68 5.46
CA VAL A 63 6.37 -6.70 5.75
C VAL A 63 7.61 -7.01 4.91
N LEU A 64 8.52 -6.06 4.73
CA LEU A 64 9.75 -6.30 3.97
C LEU A 64 10.65 -7.32 4.68
N CYS A 65 11.21 -8.27 3.93
CA CYS A 65 12.00 -9.38 4.48
C CYS A 65 13.15 -8.93 5.39
N HIS A 66 13.83 -7.82 5.08
CA HIS A 66 14.91 -7.33 5.93
C HIS A 66 14.43 -6.78 7.28
N LEU A 67 13.19 -6.31 7.35
CA LEU A 67 12.56 -5.89 8.60
C LEU A 67 12.07 -7.12 9.37
N ALA A 68 11.50 -8.12 8.70
CA ALA A 68 11.08 -9.36 9.35
C ALA A 68 12.25 -10.11 10.02
N LYS A 69 13.46 -9.97 9.47
CA LYS A 69 14.69 -10.60 9.99
C LYS A 69 15.53 -9.68 10.88
N SER A 70 15.08 -8.46 11.21
CA SER A 70 15.87 -7.57 12.06
C SER A 70 15.82 -8.03 13.52
N GLU A 71 16.94 -7.94 14.22
CA GLU A 71 17.06 -8.26 15.66
C GLU A 71 16.10 -7.44 16.53
N SER A 72 15.71 -6.25 16.05
CA SER A 72 14.65 -5.46 16.66
C SER A 72 13.30 -6.09 16.31
N ALA A 73 12.65 -6.71 17.30
CA ALA A 73 11.30 -7.23 17.14
C ALA A 73 10.36 -6.10 16.71
N ILE A 74 9.72 -6.26 15.55
CA ILE A 74 8.69 -5.32 15.09
C ILE A 74 7.46 -5.47 16.00
N THR A 75 7.02 -4.37 16.59
CA THR A 75 5.84 -4.40 17.46
C THR A 75 4.54 -4.49 16.64
N PRO A 76 3.44 -5.04 17.20
CA PRO A 76 2.13 -5.03 16.54
C PRO A 76 1.64 -3.63 16.12
N LEU A 77 2.06 -2.58 16.82
CA LEU A 77 1.73 -1.19 16.47
C LEU A 77 2.49 -0.72 15.23
N GLU A 78 3.79 -1.03 15.12
CA GLU A 78 4.58 -0.72 13.92
C GLU A 78 4.05 -1.47 12.69
N LEU A 79 3.53 -2.69 12.86
CA LEU A 79 2.92 -3.47 11.78
C LEU A 79 1.65 -2.84 11.20
N LEU A 80 0.97 -1.94 11.93
CA LEU A 80 -0.18 -1.20 11.40
C LEU A 80 0.16 -0.44 10.12
N GLN A 81 1.40 0.04 10.02
CA GLN A 81 1.85 0.78 8.86
C GLN A 81 2.04 -0.11 7.62
N TYR A 82 2.00 -1.43 7.76
CA TYR A 82 2.07 -2.35 6.63
C TYR A 82 0.72 -3.03 6.34
N CYS A 83 -0.36 -2.64 7.05
CA CYS A 83 -1.67 -3.21 6.83
C CYS A 83 -2.39 -2.59 5.63
N GLU A 84 -2.46 -3.36 4.54
CA GLU A 84 -3.12 -2.97 3.29
C GLU A 84 -4.54 -3.56 3.13
N VAL A 85 -5.04 -4.26 4.14
CA VAL A 85 -6.39 -4.84 4.12
C VAL A 85 -7.42 -3.74 3.85
N PRO A 86 -8.34 -3.92 2.88
CA PRO A 86 -9.37 -2.94 2.57
C PRO A 86 -10.21 -2.64 3.82
N CYS A 87 -10.62 -1.39 3.99
CA CYS A 87 -11.30 -0.97 5.21
C CYS A 87 -12.62 -1.70 5.45
N GLY A 88 -13.33 -2.11 4.40
CA GLY A 88 -14.60 -2.84 4.49
C GLY A 88 -15.80 -2.03 5.00
N ALA A 89 -15.58 -0.84 5.57
CA ALA A 89 -16.64 0.01 6.08
C ALA A 89 -17.51 0.62 4.97
N THR A 90 -18.79 0.79 5.26
CA THR A 90 -19.72 1.56 4.42
C THR A 90 -19.78 2.99 4.93
N LEU A 91 -19.48 3.95 4.06
CA LEU A 91 -19.52 5.38 4.38
C LEU A 91 -20.96 5.84 4.61
N GLU A 92 -21.18 7.00 5.25
CA GLU A 92 -22.53 7.57 5.39
C GLU A 92 -23.19 7.83 4.03
N CYS A 93 -22.38 8.04 2.98
CA CYS A 93 -22.91 8.18 1.63
C CYS A 93 -23.48 6.85 1.07
N GLY A 94 -23.32 5.72 1.76
CA GLY A 94 -23.79 4.39 1.38
C GLY A 94 -22.80 3.60 0.52
N HIS A 95 -21.70 4.21 0.09
CA HIS A 95 -20.66 3.55 -0.70
C HIS A 95 -19.63 2.87 0.19
N ALA A 96 -18.95 1.87 -0.36
CA ALA A 96 -17.81 1.25 0.29
C ALA A 96 -16.67 2.27 0.46
N CYS A 97 -15.98 2.21 1.60
CA CYS A 97 -14.80 3.03 1.82
C CYS A 97 -13.68 2.60 0.86
N PRO A 98 -13.12 3.52 0.04
CA PRO A 98 -12.05 3.17 -0.90
C PRO A 98 -10.67 3.07 -0.23
N GLY A 99 -10.60 3.26 1.09
CA GLY A 99 -9.37 3.20 1.86
C GLY A 99 -9.04 1.80 2.37
N ASN A 100 -7.85 1.69 2.97
CA ASN A 100 -7.39 0.48 3.67
C ASN A 100 -7.25 0.74 5.17
N CYS A 101 -6.95 -0.31 5.94
CA CYS A 101 -6.86 -0.26 7.39
C CYS A 101 -5.84 0.79 7.89
N ARG A 102 -4.65 0.88 7.27
CA ARG A 102 -3.66 1.91 7.60
C ARG A 102 -4.17 3.32 7.34
N ALA A 103 -4.67 3.60 6.13
CA ALA A 103 -5.17 4.92 5.77
C ALA A 103 -6.40 5.33 6.59
N CYS A 104 -7.20 4.36 7.02
CA CYS A 104 -8.39 4.59 7.80
C CYS A 104 -8.15 4.57 9.32
N LEU A 105 -6.89 4.41 9.76
CA LEU A 105 -6.51 4.27 11.18
C LEU A 105 -7.43 3.31 11.92
N GLN A 106 -7.63 2.10 11.35
CA GLN A 106 -8.51 1.07 11.91
C GLN A 106 -9.99 1.51 12.00
N GLY A 107 -10.45 2.34 11.06
CA GLY A 107 -11.83 2.83 11.00
C GLY A 107 -12.11 4.10 11.82
N ARG A 108 -11.08 4.75 12.38
CA ARG A 108 -11.25 6.05 13.08
C ARG A 108 -11.48 7.21 12.11
N ILE A 109 -10.97 7.09 10.90
CA ILE A 109 -11.11 8.06 9.82
C ILE A 109 -11.34 7.28 8.53
N HIS A 110 -12.22 7.75 7.65
CA HIS A 110 -12.37 7.12 6.34
C HIS A 110 -11.90 8.02 5.21
N ALA A 111 -11.40 7.39 4.15
CA ALA A 111 -11.10 8.06 2.90
C ALA A 111 -12.36 8.70 2.31
N ARG A 112 -12.19 9.84 1.63
CA ARG A 112 -13.28 10.50 0.91
C ARG A 112 -13.83 9.57 -0.18
N CYS A 113 -15.16 9.47 -0.26
CA CYS A 113 -15.82 8.71 -1.31
C CYS A 113 -15.43 9.24 -2.70
N LYS A 114 -15.06 8.36 -3.63
CA LYS A 114 -14.73 8.73 -5.02
C LYS A 114 -15.89 8.44 -5.98
N GLU A 115 -16.95 7.80 -5.51
CA GLU A 115 -18.11 7.45 -6.33
C GLU A 115 -19.08 8.61 -6.49
N LYS A 116 -19.88 8.58 -7.57
CA LYS A 116 -20.95 9.56 -7.81
C LYS A 116 -22.05 9.35 -6.77
N CYS A 117 -22.05 10.18 -5.72
CA CYS A 117 -23.03 10.05 -4.65
C CYS A 117 -24.30 10.87 -4.95
N GLY A 118 -25.46 10.22 -5.04
CA GLY A 118 -26.75 10.92 -5.17
C GLY A 118 -27.28 11.55 -3.88
N LYS A 119 -26.56 11.40 -2.76
CA LYS A 119 -27.04 11.84 -1.44
C LYS A 119 -26.88 13.35 -1.24
N THR A 120 -27.97 13.96 -0.77
CA THR A 120 -28.03 15.36 -0.36
C THR A 120 -27.42 15.50 1.03
N LEU A 121 -26.43 16.38 1.17
CA LEU A 121 -25.84 16.72 2.46
C LEU A 121 -26.84 17.48 3.34
N ILE A 122 -26.63 17.51 4.66
CA ILE A 122 -27.45 18.31 5.60
C ILE A 122 -27.52 19.81 5.25
N CYS A 123 -26.59 20.32 4.44
CA CYS A 123 -26.60 21.69 3.93
C CYS A 123 -27.36 21.85 2.61
N GLY A 124 -28.10 20.83 2.15
CA GLY A 124 -28.88 20.85 0.91
C GLY A 124 -28.11 20.59 -0.39
N HIS A 125 -26.77 20.54 -0.34
CA HIS A 125 -25.94 20.31 -1.53
C HIS A 125 -25.82 18.82 -1.90
N ARG A 126 -25.88 18.50 -3.19
CA ARG A 126 -25.65 17.14 -3.71
C ARG A 126 -24.17 16.92 -3.99
N TYR A 127 -23.68 15.72 -3.71
CA TYR A 127 -22.28 15.37 -3.95
C TYR A 127 -22.01 15.26 -5.47
N GLY A 128 -21.09 16.07 -6.00
CA GLY A 128 -20.59 15.90 -7.37
C GLY A 128 -21.28 16.69 -8.48
N LEU A 129 -22.05 17.74 -8.17
CA LEU A 129 -22.53 18.71 -9.16
C LEU A 129 -22.29 20.14 -8.68
N SER A 130 -21.06 20.62 -8.85
CA SER A 130 -20.79 22.06 -8.99
C SER A 130 -19.52 22.23 -9.82
N GLU A 131 -19.71 22.41 -11.13
CA GLU A 131 -18.75 23.14 -11.96
C GLU A 131 -18.54 24.50 -11.27
N GLY A 132 -17.35 24.73 -10.71
CA GLY A 132 -17.04 25.94 -9.94
C GLY A 132 -16.85 25.69 -8.46
N SER A 133 -15.57 25.57 -8.08
CA SER A 133 -14.97 26.10 -6.85
C SER A 133 -15.89 26.30 -5.63
N ILE A 134 -15.96 25.31 -4.74
CA ILE A 134 -15.64 25.42 -3.29
C ILE A 134 -15.35 24.00 -2.80
N VAL A 135 -14.09 23.70 -2.53
CA VAL A 135 -13.68 22.49 -1.82
C VAL A 135 -13.97 22.75 -0.34
N ILE A 136 -15.12 22.35 0.18
CA ILE A 136 -15.31 22.34 1.64
C ILE A 136 -14.62 21.09 2.17
N PRO A 137 -13.51 21.20 2.95
CA PRO A 137 -12.94 20.06 3.65
C PRO A 137 -13.91 19.68 4.77
N ARG A 138 -14.88 18.80 4.49
CA ARG A 138 -15.64 18.19 5.58
C ARG A 138 -14.65 17.36 6.40
N ARG A 139 -14.65 17.63 7.71
CA ARG A 139 -13.85 16.92 8.73
C ARG A 139 -13.90 15.40 8.50
N PRO A 140 -12.82 14.67 8.86
CA PRO A 140 -12.82 13.22 8.76
C PRO A 140 -14.11 12.63 9.33
N MET A 141 -14.79 11.83 8.50
CA MET A 141 -16.05 11.23 8.88
C MET A 141 -15.74 10.09 9.85
N TYR A 142 -16.00 10.32 11.14
CA TYR A 142 -16.06 9.27 12.14
C TYR A 142 -17.32 8.45 11.85
N VAL A 143 -17.18 7.35 11.10
CA VAL A 143 -18.29 6.43 10.89
C VAL A 143 -18.16 5.36 11.97
N GLN A 144 -19.16 5.27 12.84
CA GLN A 144 -19.18 4.25 13.88
C GLN A 144 -19.20 2.86 13.21
N ASN A 145 -18.16 2.06 13.46
CA ASN A 145 -18.16 0.64 13.09
C ASN A 145 -19.34 -0.03 13.78
N LYS A 146 -20.42 -0.33 13.04
CA LYS A 146 -21.44 -1.26 13.52
C LYS A 146 -20.79 -2.64 13.53
N THR A 147 -20.35 -3.06 14.71
CA THR A 147 -20.08 -4.46 15.00
C THR A 147 -21.41 -5.21 14.82
N ASN A 148 -21.61 -5.89 13.70
CA ASN A 148 -22.61 -6.94 13.65
C ASN A 148 -22.03 -8.10 14.46
N ALA A 149 -22.49 -8.19 15.71
CA ALA A 149 -22.43 -9.44 16.46
C ALA A 149 -23.49 -10.36 15.85
N GLU A 150 -23.06 -11.48 15.29
CA GLU A 150 -23.86 -12.68 15.08
C GLU A 150 -23.39 -13.74 16.06
#